data_AF-A0A6P6G291-F1
#
_entry.id   AF-A0A6P6G291-F1
#
_cell.length_a   1.000
_cell.length_b   1.000
_cell.length_c   1.000
_cell.angle_alpha   90.00
_cell.angle_beta   90.00
_cell.angle_gamma   90.00
#
_symmetry.space_group_name_H-M   'P 1'
#
loop_
_entity.id
_entity.type
_entity.pdbx_description
1 polymer ?
#
loop_
_entity_poly.entity_id
_entity_poly.type
_entity_poly.pdbx_seq_one_letter_code
_entity_poly.pdbx_strand_id
1 'polypeptide(L)'
;MNDHISGVFHRPMAGVVKRIRLENFMCHSHLEIELGDSVNFITGQNGSGKSAILTTLCIAFGCRAKGTQRASMLKDFIKTGCRFVLHIPFKVCFILTS
;
A
#
# COMPACT_ATOMS: atom_id res chain seq x y z
N MET A 1 40.19 -31.83 0.70
CA MET A 1 39.51 -31.26 -0.48
C MET A 1 38.01 -31.51 -0.34
N ASN A 2 37.25 -30.42 -0.29
CA ASN A 2 35.80 -30.26 -0.50
C ASN A 2 34.84 -30.60 0.65
N ASP A 3 34.77 -29.68 1.61
CA ASP A 3 33.52 -29.36 2.32
C ASP A 3 32.63 -28.52 1.41
N HIS A 4 31.65 -29.14 0.76
CA HIS A 4 30.59 -28.42 0.04
C HIS A 4 29.63 -27.80 1.05
N ILE A 5 29.91 -26.55 1.44
CA ILE A 5 29.00 -25.69 2.20
C ILE A 5 27.75 -25.44 1.34
N SER A 6 26.66 -26.16 1.62
CA SER A 6 25.32 -25.81 1.16
C SER A 6 24.85 -24.58 1.93
N GLY A 7 25.37 -23.41 1.53
CA GLY A 7 24.88 -22.12 2.00
C GLY A 7 23.50 -21.87 1.42
N VAL A 8 22.45 -22.34 2.11
CA VAL A 8 21.09 -21.83 1.90
C VAL A 8 21.12 -20.39 2.38
N PHE A 9 21.47 -19.46 1.48
CA PHE A 9 21.21 -18.04 1.67
C PHE A 9 19.69 -17.89 1.71
N HIS A 10 19.12 -17.93 2.92
CA HIS A 10 17.73 -17.57 3.15
C HIS A 10 17.61 -16.09 2.85
N ARG A 11 17.26 -15.75 1.61
CA ARG A 11 16.92 -14.37 1.26
C ARG A 11 15.73 -14.00 2.14
N PRO A 12 15.80 -12.96 2.97
CA PRO A 12 14.62 -12.53 3.72
C PRO A 12 13.51 -12.24 2.71
N MET A 13 12.45 -13.06 2.73
CA MET A 13 11.27 -12.80 1.92
C MET A 13 10.65 -11.52 2.46
N ALA A 14 10.71 -10.44 1.67
CA ALA A 14 10.05 -9.20 2.02
C ALA A 14 8.54 -9.44 2.15
N GLY A 15 7.90 -8.74 3.08
CA GLY A 15 6.45 -8.78 3.22
C GLY A 15 5.76 -8.32 1.94
N VAL A 16 4.74 -9.04 1.49
CA VAL A 16 3.99 -8.73 0.26
C VAL A 16 2.63 -8.14 0.63
N VAL A 17 2.27 -7.02 0.00
CA VAL A 17 0.93 -6.42 0.12
C VAL A 17 -0.02 -7.24 -0.73
N LYS A 18 -0.99 -7.91 -0.11
CA LYS A 18 -1.98 -8.74 -0.84
C LYS A 18 -3.25 -7.97 -1.18
N ARG A 19 -3.61 -6.99 -0.35
CA ARG A 19 -4.88 -6.28 -0.49
C ARG A 19 -4.79 -4.86 0.04
N ILE A 20 -5.40 -3.94 -0.70
CA ILE A 20 -5.57 -2.53 -0.34
C ILE A 20 -7.08 -2.26 -0.28
N ARG A 21 -7.56 -1.78 0.86
CA ARG A 21 -8.93 -1.26 0.98
C ARG A 21 -8.88 0.19 1.48
N LEU A 22 -9.61 1.06 0.79
CA LEU A 22 -9.74 2.48 1.12
C LEU A 22 -11.20 2.79 1.39
N GLU A 23 -11.46 3.52 2.46
CA GLU A 23 -12.79 4.03 2.79
C GLU A 23 -12.72 5.53 3.03
N ASN A 24 -13.60 6.27 2.34
CA ASN A 24 -13.66 7.74 2.41
C ASN A 24 -12.27 8.41 2.18
N PHE A 25 -11.49 7.89 1.23
CA PHE A 25 -10.14 8.35 0.93
C PHE A 25 -10.11 9.15 -0.38
N MET A 26 -9.80 10.44 -0.32
CA MET A 26 -9.76 11.35 -1.47
C MET A 26 -11.03 11.24 -2.35
N CYS A 27 -10.89 10.81 -3.61
CA CYS A 27 -12.00 10.68 -4.54
C CYS A 27 -12.80 9.38 -4.33
N HIS A 28 -12.30 8.43 -3.54
CA HIS A 28 -12.86 7.10 -3.37
C HIS A 28 -13.72 7.01 -2.10
N SER A 29 -15.01 6.72 -2.27
CA SER A 29 -15.87 6.40 -1.13
C SER A 29 -15.58 4.99 -0.61
N HIS A 30 -15.37 4.04 -1.53
CA HIS A 30 -14.96 2.68 -1.25
C HIS A 30 -14.10 2.18 -2.42
N LEU A 31 -12.93 1.62 -2.14
CA LEU A 31 -12.05 0.98 -3.11
C LEU A 31 -11.45 -0.26 -2.46
N GLU A 32 -11.53 -1.42 -3.12
CA GLU A 32 -10.89 -2.65 -2.70
C GLU A 32 -10.12 -3.24 -3.89
N ILE A 33 -8.84 -3.52 -3.69
CA ILE A 33 -7.93 -4.04 -4.72
C ILE A 33 -7.18 -5.22 -4.14
N GLU A 34 -7.27 -6.37 -4.79
CA GLU A 34 -6.39 -7.51 -4.56
C GLU A 34 -5.19 -7.42 -5.50
N LEU A 35 -4.00 -7.59 -4.93
CA LEU A 35 -2.74 -7.53 -5.66
C LEU A 35 -2.22 -8.95 -5.89
N GLY A 36 -1.75 -9.22 -7.10
CA GLY A 36 -1.00 -10.43 -7.43
C GLY A 36 0.40 -10.43 -6.82
N ASP A 37 1.05 -11.59 -6.87
CA ASP A 37 2.30 -11.88 -6.15
C ASP A 37 3.54 -11.15 -6.67
N SER A 38 3.43 -10.60 -7.87
CA SER A 38 4.53 -9.97 -8.60
C SER A 38 4.16 -8.54 -8.99
N VAL A 39 4.21 -8.21 -10.28
CA VAL A 39 3.95 -6.86 -10.77
C VAL A 39 2.45 -6.65 -10.99
N ASN A 40 1.92 -5.56 -10.44
CA ASN A 40 0.52 -5.16 -10.59
C ASN A 40 0.44 -3.85 -11.39
N PHE A 41 -0.28 -3.87 -12.51
CA PHE A 41 -0.50 -2.67 -13.33
C PHE A 41 -1.82 -2.01 -12.97
N ILE A 42 -1.75 -0.81 -12.38
CA ILE A 42 -2.93 0.00 -12.06
C ILE A 42 -3.17 0.99 -13.20
N THR A 43 -4.19 0.73 -14.02
CA THR A 43 -4.54 1.55 -15.20
C THR A 43 -5.89 2.25 -15.02
N GLY A 44 -6.20 3.23 -15.88
CA GLY A 44 -7.46 3.98 -15.84
C GLY A 44 -7.35 5.41 -16.35
N GLN A 45 -8.48 6.07 -16.56
CA GLN A 45 -8.54 7.45 -17.08
C GLN A 45 -7.86 8.48 -16.17
N ASN A 46 -7.38 9.59 -16.73
CA ASN A 46 -6.85 10.69 -15.93
C ASN A 46 -7.94 11.23 -14.98
N GLY A 47 -7.56 11.48 -13.73
CA GLY A 47 -8.51 11.88 -12.68
C GLY A 47 -9.23 10.72 -11.97
N SER A 48 -9.09 9.45 -12.40
CA SER A 48 -9.77 8.30 -11.77
C SER A 48 -9.28 7.93 -10.36
N GLY A 49 -8.30 8.65 -9.81
CA GLY A 49 -7.80 8.42 -8.46
C GLY A 49 -6.74 7.32 -8.32
N LYS A 50 -6.02 6.94 -9.39
CA LYS A 50 -4.90 5.97 -9.32
C LYS A 50 -3.80 6.38 -8.33
N SER A 51 -3.41 7.66 -8.36
CA SER A 51 -2.40 8.21 -7.44
C SER A 51 -2.83 8.13 -5.98
N ALA A 52 -4.13 7.99 -5.68
CA ALA A 52 -4.62 7.78 -4.32
C ALA A 52 -4.12 6.45 -3.75
N ILE A 53 -4.00 5.40 -4.56
CA ILE A 53 -3.50 4.08 -4.15
C ILE A 53 -2.03 4.19 -3.72
N LEU A 54 -1.19 4.82 -4.56
CA LEU A 54 0.21 5.07 -4.22
C LEU A 54 0.35 5.95 -2.97
N THR A 55 -0.44 7.02 -2.89
CA THR A 55 -0.44 7.93 -1.73
C THR A 55 -0.78 7.18 -0.44
N THR A 56 -1.77 6.28 -0.52
CA THR A 56 -2.16 5.44 0.60
C THR A 56 -1.01 4.52 1.02
N LEU A 57 -0.33 3.86 0.09
CA LEU A 57 0.82 3.01 0.37
C LEU A 57 1.94 3.79 1.07
N CYS A 58 2.25 5.00 0.59
CA CYS A 58 3.24 5.86 1.25
C CYS A 58 2.85 6.15 2.71
N ILE A 59 1.61 6.57 2.96
CA ILE A 59 1.13 6.89 4.30
C ILE A 59 1.16 5.64 5.22
N ALA A 60 0.75 4.50 4.68
CA ALA A 60 0.73 3.22 5.39
C ALA A 60 2.10 2.79 5.91
N PHE A 61 3.13 3.02 5.11
CA PHE A 61 4.52 2.70 5.46
C PHE A 61 5.24 3.84 6.19
N GLY A 62 4.49 4.82 6.72
CA GLY A 62 5.03 5.87 7.59
C GLY A 62 5.53 7.12 6.88
N CYS A 63 5.27 7.30 5.58
CA CYS A 63 5.51 8.59 4.94
C CYS A 63 4.57 9.65 5.53
N ARG A 64 5.15 10.80 5.86
CA ARG A 64 4.38 11.97 6.34
C ARG A 64 3.51 12.52 5.21
N ALA A 65 2.32 13.02 5.54
CA ALA A 65 1.37 13.61 4.58
C ALA A 65 2.05 14.64 3.64
N LYS A 66 2.84 15.56 4.21
CA LYS A 66 3.60 16.57 3.48
C LYS A 66 4.59 15.98 2.45
N GLY A 67 5.11 14.79 2.70
CA GLY A 67 6.02 14.07 1.81
C GLY A 67 5.33 13.51 0.55
N THR A 68 4.00 13.45 0.53
CA THR A 68 3.25 13.01 -0.65
C THR A 68 2.99 14.15 -1.65
N GLN A 69 3.28 15.40 -1.29
CA GLN A 69 2.93 16.63 -2.04
C GLN A 69 1.43 16.79 -2.37
N ARG A 70 0.56 15.94 -1.81
CA ARG A 70 -0.88 15.94 -2.09
C ARG A 70 -1.71 16.55 -0.96
N ALA A 71 -1.18 16.56 0.26
CA ALA A 71 -1.89 17.07 1.44
C ALA A 71 -0.90 17.49 2.53
N SER A 72 -1.36 18.38 3.42
CA SER A 72 -0.53 18.93 4.50
C SER A 72 -0.66 18.11 5.78
N MET A 73 -1.86 17.55 5.99
CA MET A 73 -2.23 16.78 7.17
C MET A 73 -2.94 15.48 6.76
N LEU A 74 -2.93 14.47 7.64
CA LEU A 74 -3.59 13.18 7.38
C LEU A 74 -5.10 13.33 7.13
N LYS A 75 -5.73 14.31 7.80
CA LYS A 75 -7.15 14.65 7.66
C LYS A 75 -7.52 15.13 6.26
N ASP A 76 -6.56 15.70 5.53
CA ASP A 76 -6.80 16.25 4.19
C ASP A 76 -6.97 15.11 3.15
N PHE A 77 -6.66 13.86 3.53
CA PHE A 77 -6.96 12.68 2.72
C PHE A 77 -8.38 12.16 2.91
N ILE A 78 -9.13 12.66 3.89
CA ILE A 78 -10.54 12.32 4.05
C ILE A 78 -11.30 12.95 2.87
N LYS A 79 -12.14 12.15 2.22
CA LYS A 79 -13.00 12.61 1.14
C LYS A 79 -13.83 13.82 1.57
N THR A 80 -13.77 14.89 0.78
CA THR A 80 -14.54 16.13 1.02
C THR A 80 -16.03 15.81 1.16
N GLY A 81 -16.64 16.20 2.28
CA GLY A 81 -18.05 15.93 2.60
C GLY A 81 -18.28 14.73 3.53
N CYS A 82 -17.26 13.92 3.82
CA CYS A 82 -17.33 12.83 4.79
C CYS A 82 -16.88 13.31 6.19
N ARG A 83 -17.67 13.00 7.23
CA ARG A 83 -17.35 13.34 8.64
C ARG A 83 -16.50 12.28 9.36
N PHE A 84 -16.38 11.08 8.81
CA PHE A 84 -15.86 9.91 9.52
C PHE A 84 -14.50 9.42 9.03
N VAL A 85 -13.89 8.63 9.92
CA VAL A 85 -12.49 8.18 10.00
C VAL A 85 -11.94 7.64 8.66
N LEU A 86 -10.70 8.05 8.38
CA LEU A 86 -9.83 7.47 7.37
C LEU A 86 -9.50 6.01 7.75
N HIS A 87 -10.22 5.04 7.20
CA HIS A 87 -9.96 3.63 7.46
C HIS A 87 -9.18 3.02 6.29
N ILE A 88 -7.96 2.59 6.59
CA ILE A 88 -7.04 2.02 5.61
C ILE A 88 -6.50 0.67 6.12
N PRO A 89 -7.31 -0.40 6.04
CA PRO A 89 -6.85 -1.73 6.43
C PRO A 89 -5.89 -2.29 5.38
N PHE A 90 -4.65 -2.55 5.81
CA PHE A 90 -3.68 -3.31 5.02
C PHE A 90 -3.54 -4.73 5.57
N LYS A 91 -3.66 -5.71 4.67
CA LYS A 91 -3.15 -7.06 4.93
C LYS A 91 -1.78 -7.17 4.26
N VAL A 92 -0.74 -6.88 5.04
CA VAL A 92 0.63 -7.26 4.67
C VAL A 92 0.82 -8.69 5.12
N CYS A 93 0.98 -9.61 4.16
CA CYS A 93 1.39 -10.96 4.48
C CYS A 93 2.91 -10.95 4.63
N PHE A 94 3.38 -10.87 5.88
CA PHE A 94 4.76 -11.19 6.20
C PHE A 94 4.90 -12.70 6.05
N ILE A 95 5.31 -13.15 4.86
CA ILE A 95 5.82 -14.52 4.72
C ILE A 95 7.20 -14.50 5.38
N LEU A 96 7.23 -14.62 6.71
CA LEU A 96 8.40 -15.08 7.44
C LEU A 96 8.44 -16.59 7.23
N THR A 97 8.92 -17.04 6.07
CA THR A 97 9.32 -18.43 5.94
C THR A 97 10.52 -18.63 6.86
N SER A 98 10.40 -19.59 7.79
CA SER A 98 11.50 -20.07 8.63
C SER A 98 12.56 -20.79 7.81
#